data_AF-A0A9P3ET50-F1
#
_entry.id   AF-A0A9P3ET50-F1
#
_cell.length_a   1.000
_cell.length_b   1.000
_cell.length_c   1.000
_cell.angle_alpha   90.00
_cell.angle_beta   90.00
_cell.angle_gamma   90.00
#
_symmetry.space_group_name_H-M   'P 1'
#
loop_
_entity.id
_entity.type
_entity.pdbx_description
1 polymer ?
#
loop_
_entity_poly.entity_id
_entity_poly.type
_entity_poly.pdbx_seq_one_letter_code
_entity_poly.pdbx_strand_id
1 'polypeptide(L)'
;MEFSDPTTIELPSSDSNSETSEWFCPSPARSLPPFQYHADRHQIAGSLIVQLFEFKEAGRDRRIREVLNDLHSLNEDIRQLNAESGLDKEVGTIDVDIFLHAWEEPGSHPYLEEFCRLRHYPVTWACQPPEASSEYRPYKQRYWENCDLKTPGMLLRFVWEMRKATVKEDIIEDQELILLGFECDFNKGLRRLHQAHGNAGSVIGLLQSECLLEAYRMMVECLQAGEPERYEKHREDLRRDCVLFGYPQAWVPGDYEQEKDRA
;
A
#
# COMPACT_ATOMS: atom_id res chain seq x y z
N MET A 1 97.07 -5.04 1.88
CA MET A 1 97.51 -3.66 2.12
C MET A 1 96.36 -2.79 1.65
N GLU A 2 95.42 -2.46 2.54
CA GLU A 2 95.53 -1.31 3.48
C GLU A 2 95.38 0.00 2.70
N PHE A 3 94.57 1.00 3.04
CA PHE A 3 93.82 1.46 4.23
C PHE A 3 93.05 2.70 3.66
N SER A 4 91.75 2.97 3.82
CA SER A 4 91.09 3.58 5.00
C SER A 4 89.76 4.24 4.54
N ASP A 5 88.65 3.94 5.24
CA ASP A 5 87.54 4.88 5.55
C ASP A 5 88.04 5.89 6.64
N PRO A 6 87.37 7.01 7.08
CA PRO A 6 85.91 7.16 7.34
C PRO A 6 85.33 8.62 7.33
N THR A 7 84.11 8.76 7.91
CA THR A 7 83.53 9.94 8.65
C THR A 7 82.87 11.07 7.81
N THR A 8 81.69 11.66 8.09
CA THR A 8 80.82 11.76 9.29
C THR A 8 79.42 12.27 8.87
N ILE A 9 78.37 11.61 9.38
CA ILE A 9 77.12 12.08 10.01
C ILE A 9 76.61 13.50 9.69
N GLU A 10 75.34 13.62 9.26
CA GLU A 10 74.32 14.43 9.94
C GLU A 10 72.88 14.01 9.54
N LEU A 11 72.09 13.62 10.54
CA LEU A 11 70.64 13.55 10.51
C LEU A 11 70.10 14.90 10.99
N PRO A 12 68.92 15.34 10.50
CA PRO A 12 67.95 15.98 11.37
C PRO A 12 66.77 15.05 11.65
N SER A 13 66.59 14.90 12.94
CA SER A 13 65.43 14.48 13.72
C SER A 13 64.05 14.89 13.19
N SER A 14 63.10 13.97 13.44
CA SER A 14 61.65 14.11 13.58
C SER A 14 61.15 15.49 14.01
N ASP A 15 60.01 15.90 13.45
CA ASP A 15 58.77 15.96 14.23
C ASP A 15 57.50 16.18 13.37
N SER A 16 56.46 15.49 13.82
CA SER A 16 55.04 15.90 13.83
C SER A 16 54.22 15.91 12.54
N ASN A 17 53.29 14.95 12.51
CA ASN A 17 51.86 15.13 12.26
C ASN A 17 51.42 16.06 11.12
N SER A 18 51.02 15.49 10.00
CA SER A 18 49.75 15.91 9.37
C SER A 18 49.15 14.78 8.55
N GLU A 19 48.13 14.17 9.14
CA GLU A 19 46.86 13.87 8.51
C GLU A 19 46.91 13.32 7.07
N THR A 20 46.75 12.00 7.03
CA THR A 20 46.00 11.27 6.01
C THR A 20 44.80 12.07 5.49
N SER A 21 45.00 12.90 4.47
CA SER A 21 43.95 13.22 3.50
C SER A 21 43.86 12.06 2.51
N GLU A 22 43.40 10.92 3.01
CA GLU A 22 42.68 9.99 2.14
C GLU A 22 41.48 10.77 1.63
N TRP A 23 41.58 11.18 0.37
CA TRP A 23 40.44 11.64 -0.39
C TRP A 23 39.42 10.52 -0.34
N PHE A 24 38.44 10.67 0.55
CA PHE A 24 37.20 9.92 0.52
C PHE A 24 36.55 10.23 -0.82
N CYS A 25 36.88 9.42 -1.83
CA CYS A 25 35.96 9.18 -2.92
C CYS A 25 34.66 8.73 -2.25
N PRO A 26 33.53 9.43 -2.41
CA PRO A 26 32.25 8.80 -2.10
C PRO A 26 32.19 7.57 -2.99
N SER A 27 32.31 6.39 -2.39
CA SER A 27 32.01 5.14 -3.09
C SER A 27 30.65 5.37 -3.75
N PRO A 28 30.51 5.17 -5.08
CA PRO A 28 29.20 5.14 -5.66
C PRO A 28 28.55 3.92 -5.00
N ALA A 29 27.65 4.16 -4.05
CA ALA A 29 26.68 3.17 -3.65
C ALA A 29 26.06 2.74 -4.98
N ARG A 30 26.47 1.58 -5.50
CA ARG A 30 25.86 0.99 -6.69
C ARG A 30 24.38 0.98 -6.35
N SER A 31 23.60 1.84 -7.01
CA SER A 31 22.16 1.87 -6.85
C SER A 31 21.69 0.45 -7.06
N LEU A 32 21.22 -0.19 -5.99
CA LEU A 32 20.67 -1.54 -6.09
C LEU A 32 19.59 -1.49 -7.19
N PRO A 33 19.43 -2.56 -7.99
CA PRO A 33 18.26 -2.68 -8.85
C PRO A 33 17.01 -2.35 -8.04
N PRO A 34 16.06 -1.54 -8.55
CA PRO A 34 14.94 -1.03 -7.75
C PRO A 34 14.18 -2.12 -6.98
N PHE A 35 14.04 -3.30 -7.59
CA PHE A 35 13.45 -4.46 -6.93
C PHE A 35 14.19 -4.91 -5.65
N GLN A 36 15.53 -4.97 -5.68
CA GLN A 36 16.32 -5.34 -4.51
C GLN A 36 16.20 -4.27 -3.41
N TYR A 37 16.19 -3.00 -3.79
CA TYR A 37 15.99 -1.92 -2.84
C TYR A 37 14.63 -2.02 -2.14
N HIS A 38 13.53 -2.17 -2.88
CA HIS A 38 12.21 -2.32 -2.27
C HIS A 38 12.16 -3.55 -1.36
N ALA A 39 12.81 -4.65 -1.77
CA ALA A 39 12.87 -5.85 -0.96
C ALA A 39 13.59 -5.63 0.38
N ASP A 40 14.71 -4.90 0.38
CA ASP A 40 15.44 -4.54 1.59
C ASP A 40 14.61 -3.60 2.48
N ARG A 41 13.88 -2.66 1.88
CA ARG A 41 13.00 -1.74 2.61
C ARG A 41 11.82 -2.45 3.24
N HIS A 42 11.15 -3.39 2.56
CA HIS A 42 10.11 -4.17 3.25
C HIS A 42 10.71 -5.14 4.27
N GLN A 43 11.94 -5.63 4.11
CA GLN A 43 12.55 -6.41 5.21
C GLN A 43 12.69 -5.58 6.50
N ILE A 44 13.10 -4.31 6.39
CA ILE A 44 13.14 -3.38 7.54
C ILE A 44 11.73 -3.17 8.10
N ALA A 45 10.77 -2.87 7.22
CA ALA A 45 9.38 -2.63 7.60
C ALA A 45 8.73 -3.83 8.29
N GLY A 46 9.15 -5.07 8.00
CA GLY A 46 8.59 -6.26 8.63
C GLY A 46 8.71 -6.22 10.14
N SER A 47 9.86 -5.76 10.66
CA SER A 47 10.05 -5.58 12.10
C SER A 47 9.14 -4.49 12.71
N LEU A 48 8.82 -3.45 11.93
CA LEU A 48 7.91 -2.37 12.34
C LEU A 48 6.46 -2.84 12.31
N ILE A 49 6.05 -3.61 11.29
CA ILE A 49 4.70 -4.20 11.19
C ILE A 49 4.42 -5.14 12.38
N VAL A 50 5.39 -5.97 12.77
CA VAL A 50 5.27 -6.82 13.97
C VAL A 50 5.12 -6.00 15.25
N GLN A 51 5.98 -5.00 15.45
CA GLN A 51 5.88 -4.10 16.60
C GLN A 51 4.55 -3.36 16.64
N LEU A 52 4.06 -2.91 15.48
CA LEU A 52 2.78 -2.23 15.36
C LEU A 52 1.63 -3.11 15.84
N PHE A 53 1.60 -4.38 15.41
CA PHE A 53 0.62 -5.36 15.84
C PHE A 53 0.69 -5.61 17.35
N GLU A 54 1.88 -5.87 17.90
CA GLU A 54 2.08 -6.10 19.33
C GLU A 54 1.65 -4.90 20.19
N PHE A 55 1.98 -3.69 19.76
CA PHE A 55 1.60 -2.47 20.48
C PHE A 55 0.12 -2.16 20.38
N LYS A 56 -0.54 -2.52 19.26
CA LYS A 56 -1.99 -2.45 19.09
C LYS A 56 -2.71 -3.38 20.06
N GLU A 57 -2.33 -4.67 20.08
CA GLU A 57 -2.89 -5.67 21.00
C GLU A 57 -2.69 -5.28 22.48
N ALA A 58 -1.56 -4.63 22.79
CA ALA A 58 -1.26 -4.17 24.15
C ALA A 58 -1.85 -2.79 24.51
N GLY A 59 -2.58 -2.12 23.61
CA GLY A 59 -3.16 -0.79 23.84
C GLY A 59 -2.13 0.32 24.10
N ARG A 60 -0.99 0.30 23.39
CA ARG A 60 0.14 1.22 23.61
C ARG A 60 0.19 2.37 22.60
N ASP A 61 -0.80 3.26 22.61
CA ASP A 61 -1.00 4.33 21.61
C ASP A 61 0.23 5.21 21.33
N ARG A 62 1.04 5.52 22.35
CA ARG A 62 2.28 6.28 22.15
C ARG A 62 3.27 5.52 21.27
N ARG A 63 3.46 4.23 21.52
CA ARG A 63 4.38 3.38 20.77
C ARG A 63 3.87 3.11 19.35
N ILE A 64 2.55 2.98 19.18
CA ILE A 64 1.90 2.90 17.86
C ILE A 64 2.27 4.12 17.02
N ARG A 65 2.13 5.34 17.57
CA ARG A 65 2.49 6.57 16.86
C ARG A 65 3.97 6.65 16.50
N GLU A 66 4.86 6.21 17.39
CA GLU A 66 6.30 6.14 17.11
C GLU A 66 6.58 5.23 15.89
N VAL A 67 6.02 4.02 15.88
CA VAL A 67 6.18 3.07 14.76
C VAL A 67 5.57 3.59 13.46
N LEU A 68 4.41 4.27 13.52
CA LEU A 68 3.80 4.88 12.33
C LEU A 68 4.66 5.99 11.73
N ASN A 69 5.34 6.78 12.57
CA ASN A 69 6.29 7.80 12.09
C ASN A 69 7.52 7.18 11.43
N ASP A 70 8.02 6.06 11.97
CA ASP A 70 9.14 5.33 11.37
C ASP A 70 8.76 4.75 10.00
N LEU A 71 7.57 4.16 9.88
CA LEU A 71 7.02 3.68 8.61
C LEU A 71 6.77 4.83 7.61
N HIS A 72 6.30 5.98 8.09
CA HIS A 72 6.13 7.16 7.25
C HIS A 72 7.47 7.65 6.69
N SER A 73 8.49 7.75 7.55
CA SER A 73 9.85 8.14 7.15
C SER A 73 10.45 7.16 6.12
N LEU A 74 10.22 5.85 6.32
CA LEU A 74 10.62 4.83 5.37
C LEU A 74 9.93 4.99 4.01
N ASN A 75 8.65 5.35 3.98
CA ASN A 75 7.92 5.62 2.75
C ASN A 75 8.45 6.88 2.02
N GLU A 76 8.83 7.93 2.75
CA GLU A 76 9.48 9.11 2.15
C GLU A 76 10.83 8.75 1.51
N ASP A 77 11.65 7.92 2.17
CA ASP A 77 12.90 7.40 1.60
C ASP A 77 12.65 6.59 0.30
N ILE A 78 11.58 5.80 0.26
CA ILE A 78 11.20 5.03 -0.94
C ILE A 78 10.77 5.97 -2.07
N ARG A 79 9.92 6.96 -1.78
CA ARG A 79 9.47 7.97 -2.75
C ARG A 79 10.63 8.76 -3.34
N GLN A 80 11.57 9.17 -2.50
CA GLN A 80 12.75 9.91 -2.93
C GLN A 80 13.59 9.07 -3.91
N LEU A 81 13.87 7.80 -3.59
CA LEU A 81 14.63 6.95 -4.50
C LEU A 81 13.86 6.64 -5.80
N ASN A 82 12.54 6.44 -5.72
CA ASN A 82 11.71 6.26 -6.90
C ASN A 82 11.84 7.44 -7.86
N ALA A 83 11.76 8.66 -7.32
CA ALA A 83 11.95 9.88 -8.09
C ALA A 83 13.35 9.95 -8.74
N GLU A 84 14.40 9.62 -7.99
CA GLU A 84 15.78 9.57 -8.50
C GLU A 84 15.97 8.50 -9.59
N SER A 85 15.20 7.41 -9.52
CA SER A 85 15.26 6.28 -10.45
C SER A 85 14.28 6.39 -11.62
N GLY A 86 13.49 7.48 -11.70
CA GLY A 86 12.47 7.67 -12.74
C GLY A 86 11.29 6.71 -12.66
N LEU A 87 11.01 6.15 -11.47
CA LEU A 87 9.86 5.29 -11.21
C LEU A 87 8.65 6.10 -10.71
N ASP A 88 7.46 5.50 -10.77
CA ASP A 88 6.30 6.06 -10.10
C ASP A 88 6.55 6.16 -8.58
N LYS A 89 6.16 7.29 -7.99
CA LYS A 89 6.48 7.63 -6.60
C LYS A 89 5.94 6.63 -5.59
N GLU A 90 4.79 5.99 -5.86
CA GLU A 90 4.14 5.07 -4.92
C GLU A 90 4.56 3.60 -5.13
N VAL A 91 5.51 3.33 -6.02
CA VAL A 91 6.01 1.98 -6.22
C VAL A 91 6.75 1.50 -4.97
N GLY A 92 6.29 0.40 -4.39
CA GLY A 92 6.93 -0.22 -3.24
C GLY A 92 6.78 0.55 -1.92
N THR A 93 6.02 1.65 -1.87
CA THR A 93 5.59 2.24 -0.58
C THR A 93 4.72 1.25 0.18
N ILE A 94 4.61 1.41 1.50
CA ILE A 94 3.92 0.50 2.42
C ILE A 94 2.61 1.13 2.86
N ASP A 95 1.49 0.50 2.51
CA ASP A 95 0.13 0.94 2.89
C ASP A 95 -0.23 0.40 4.29
N VAL A 96 0.41 0.93 5.33
CA VAL A 96 0.25 0.46 6.74
C VAL A 96 -1.19 0.55 7.24
N ASP A 97 -1.94 1.55 6.77
CA ASP A 97 -3.34 1.77 7.10
C ASP A 97 -4.24 0.60 6.67
N ILE A 98 -3.88 -0.11 5.58
CA ILE A 98 -4.60 -1.31 5.12
C ILE A 98 -4.43 -2.46 6.11
N PHE A 99 -3.23 -2.64 6.66
CA PHE A 99 -2.98 -3.63 7.70
C PHE A 99 -3.78 -3.30 8.96
N LEU A 100 -3.73 -2.05 9.40
CA LEU A 100 -4.46 -1.61 10.59
C LEU A 100 -5.97 -1.84 10.47
N HIS A 101 -6.54 -1.51 9.31
CA HIS A 101 -7.95 -1.73 8.97
C HIS A 101 -8.30 -3.22 8.95
N ALA A 102 -7.52 -4.03 8.24
CA ALA A 102 -7.76 -5.47 8.15
C ALA A 102 -7.60 -6.22 9.49
N TRP A 103 -6.84 -5.66 10.43
CA TRP A 103 -6.73 -6.20 11.80
C TRP A 103 -7.87 -5.75 12.71
N GLU A 104 -8.50 -4.61 12.45
CA GLU A 104 -9.69 -4.13 13.19
C GLU A 104 -10.97 -4.83 12.73
N GLU A 105 -11.05 -5.14 11.44
CA GLU A 105 -12.23 -5.74 10.81
C GLU A 105 -12.04 -7.25 10.59
N PRO A 106 -12.67 -8.14 11.39
CA PRO A 106 -12.49 -9.58 11.28
C PRO A 106 -12.86 -10.14 9.91
N GLY A 107 -13.80 -9.48 9.20
CA GLY A 107 -14.20 -9.84 7.85
C GLY A 107 -13.13 -9.57 6.79
N SER A 108 -12.18 -8.67 7.05
CA SER A 108 -11.20 -8.18 6.08
C SER A 108 -9.86 -8.92 6.11
N HIS A 109 -9.57 -9.64 7.21
CA HIS A 109 -8.33 -10.41 7.37
C HIS A 109 -8.05 -11.43 6.23
N PRO A 110 -9.04 -12.21 5.73
CA PRO A 110 -8.79 -13.18 4.65
C PRO A 110 -8.24 -12.57 3.36
N TYR A 111 -8.46 -11.27 3.14
CA TYR A 111 -8.03 -10.55 1.95
C TYR A 111 -6.60 -10.03 2.05
N LEU A 112 -6.03 -9.99 3.25
CA LEU A 112 -4.72 -9.41 3.52
C LEU A 112 -3.58 -10.19 2.86
N GLU A 113 -3.72 -11.52 2.75
CA GLU A 113 -2.73 -12.35 2.04
C GLU A 113 -2.72 -12.03 0.54
N GLU A 114 -3.88 -11.84 -0.06
CA GLU A 114 -4.01 -11.48 -1.48
C GLU A 114 -3.51 -10.07 -1.73
N PHE A 115 -3.85 -9.13 -0.84
CA PHE A 115 -3.31 -7.77 -0.84
C PHE A 115 -1.78 -7.75 -0.81
N CYS A 116 -1.14 -8.50 0.10
CA CYS A 116 0.32 -8.60 0.15
C CYS A 116 0.90 -9.14 -1.16
N ARG A 117 0.28 -10.17 -1.76
CA ARG A 117 0.70 -10.69 -3.07
C ARG A 117 0.57 -9.65 -4.18
N LEU A 118 -0.49 -8.84 -4.16
CA LEU A 118 -0.74 -7.81 -5.17
C LEU A 118 0.22 -6.63 -5.07
N ARG A 119 0.58 -6.23 -3.86
CA ARG A 119 1.51 -5.13 -3.59
C ARG A 119 2.97 -5.59 -3.51
N HIS A 120 3.20 -6.90 -3.64
CA HIS A 120 4.51 -7.53 -3.54
C HIS A 120 5.16 -7.36 -2.16
N TYR A 121 4.35 -7.32 -1.10
CA TYR A 121 4.82 -7.40 0.28
C TYR A 121 5.11 -8.84 0.69
N PRO A 122 5.93 -9.06 1.73
CA PRO A 122 6.09 -10.36 2.35
C PRO A 122 4.73 -10.91 2.81
N VAL A 123 4.37 -12.12 2.38
CA VAL A 123 3.05 -12.71 2.68
C VAL A 123 2.84 -12.96 4.17
N THR A 124 3.91 -13.12 4.95
CA THR A 124 3.82 -13.32 6.40
C THR A 124 3.39 -12.07 7.17
N TRP A 125 3.37 -10.90 6.53
CA TRP A 125 2.75 -9.70 7.10
C TRP A 125 1.23 -9.83 7.21
N ALA A 126 0.63 -10.72 6.41
CA ALA A 126 -0.79 -11.00 6.47
C ALA A 126 -1.18 -11.94 7.62
N CYS A 127 -0.22 -12.59 8.29
CA CYS A 127 -0.50 -13.49 9.41
C CYS A 127 -1.03 -12.73 10.65
N GLN A 128 -1.66 -13.46 11.56
CA GLN A 128 -2.02 -12.97 12.90
C GLN A 128 -1.47 -13.94 13.97
N PRO A 129 -0.39 -13.58 14.69
CA PRO A 129 0.39 -12.34 14.53
C PRO A 129 1.17 -12.31 13.20
N PRO A 130 1.49 -11.11 12.67
CA PRO A 130 2.38 -10.97 11.52
C PRO A 130 3.78 -11.45 11.88
N GLU A 131 4.55 -11.89 10.88
CA GLU A 131 5.94 -12.31 11.07
C GLU A 131 6.89 -11.48 10.21
N ALA A 132 8.06 -11.14 10.76
CA ALA A 132 9.11 -10.36 10.10
C ALA A 132 9.87 -11.13 9.00
N SER A 133 9.35 -12.29 8.56
CA SER A 133 9.96 -13.07 7.49
C SER A 133 9.99 -12.27 6.18
N SER A 134 11.00 -12.54 5.34
CA SER A 134 11.19 -11.91 4.03
C SER A 134 10.75 -12.82 2.87
N GLU A 135 9.81 -13.73 3.10
CA GLU A 135 9.32 -14.60 2.03
C GLU A 135 8.50 -13.80 1.00
N TYR A 136 9.21 -13.26 0.01
CA TYR A 136 8.60 -12.71 -1.19
C TYR A 136 8.13 -13.86 -2.08
N ARG A 137 6.84 -13.86 -2.40
CA ARG A 137 6.36 -14.73 -3.48
C ARG A 137 6.66 -14.07 -4.83
N PRO A 138 7.16 -14.85 -5.81
CA PRO A 138 7.48 -14.31 -7.12
C PRO A 138 6.24 -13.72 -7.79
N TYR A 139 6.46 -12.67 -8.58
CA TYR A 139 5.41 -11.99 -9.35
C TYR A 139 4.61 -13.01 -10.16
N LYS A 140 3.30 -13.09 -9.89
CA LYS A 140 2.35 -13.73 -10.79
C LYS A 140 1.61 -12.63 -11.51
N GLN A 141 1.64 -12.66 -12.84
CA GLN A 141 0.81 -11.77 -13.65
C GLN A 141 -0.65 -11.92 -13.21
N ARG A 142 -1.32 -10.80 -13.00
CA ARG A 142 -2.71 -10.77 -12.53
C ARG A 142 -3.62 -11.15 -13.70
N TYR A 143 -3.93 -12.43 -13.83
CA TYR A 143 -4.74 -12.96 -14.93
C TYR A 143 -6.17 -12.40 -14.99
N TRP A 144 -6.65 -11.78 -13.90
CA TRP A 144 -7.96 -11.16 -13.80
C TRP A 144 -7.96 -9.64 -14.12
N GLU A 145 -6.81 -9.04 -14.43
CA GLU A 145 -6.74 -7.61 -14.82
C GLU A 145 -7.58 -7.28 -16.06
N ASN A 146 -7.83 -8.27 -16.92
CA ASN A 146 -8.62 -8.12 -18.13
C ASN A 146 -10.13 -8.29 -17.90
N CYS A 147 -10.56 -8.59 -16.67
CA CYS A 147 -11.99 -8.66 -16.34
C CYS A 147 -12.63 -7.27 -16.50
N ASP A 148 -13.92 -7.25 -16.87
CA ASP A 148 -14.65 -6.02 -17.07
C ASP A 148 -15.02 -5.36 -15.74
N LEU A 149 -14.03 -4.69 -15.13
CA LEU A 149 -14.22 -3.81 -13.98
C LEU A 149 -14.73 -2.41 -14.38
N LYS A 150 -14.93 -2.15 -15.68
CA LYS A 150 -15.41 -0.85 -16.15
C LYS A 150 -16.93 -0.76 -15.99
N THR A 151 -17.65 -1.79 -16.41
CA THR A 151 -19.11 -1.85 -16.28
C THR A 151 -19.61 -1.63 -14.84
N PRO A 152 -19.14 -2.37 -13.82
CA PRO A 152 -19.59 -2.13 -12.44
C PRO A 152 -19.21 -0.72 -11.94
N GLY A 153 -18.03 -0.20 -12.31
CA GLY A 153 -17.65 1.17 -11.99
C GLY A 153 -18.55 2.23 -12.63
N MET A 154 -19.02 2.01 -13.86
CA MET A 154 -19.98 2.90 -14.52
C MET A 154 -21.34 2.86 -13.83
N LEU A 155 -21.83 1.68 -13.45
CA LEU A 155 -23.11 1.52 -12.74
C LEU A 155 -23.06 2.18 -11.36
N LEU A 156 -21.98 1.95 -10.59
CA LEU A 156 -21.77 2.61 -9.29
C LEU A 156 -21.77 4.13 -9.42
N ARG A 157 -21.04 4.66 -10.41
CA ARG A 157 -21.02 6.10 -10.68
C ARG A 157 -22.40 6.62 -11.07
N PHE A 158 -23.18 5.86 -11.82
CA PHE A 158 -24.55 6.26 -12.16
C PHE A 158 -25.44 6.35 -10.92
N VAL A 159 -25.39 5.34 -10.05
CA VAL A 159 -26.10 5.34 -8.76
C VAL A 159 -25.67 6.52 -7.88
N TRP A 160 -24.36 6.78 -7.78
CA TRP A 160 -23.80 7.94 -7.07
C TRP A 160 -24.44 9.26 -7.51
N GLU A 161 -24.45 9.54 -8.80
CA GLU A 161 -24.98 10.79 -9.34
C GLU A 161 -26.51 10.90 -9.13
N MET A 162 -27.25 9.79 -9.24
CA MET A 162 -28.69 9.80 -8.95
C MET A 162 -28.99 10.09 -7.48
N ARG A 163 -28.21 9.49 -6.55
CA ARG A 163 -28.37 9.71 -5.11
C ARG A 163 -28.06 11.16 -4.74
N LYS A 164 -26.99 11.75 -5.31
CA LYS A 164 -26.69 13.18 -5.15
C LYS A 164 -27.80 14.07 -5.71
N ALA A 165 -28.29 13.77 -6.91
CA ALA A 165 -29.36 14.53 -7.56
C ALA A 165 -30.74 14.37 -6.90
N THR A 166 -30.86 13.64 -5.79
CA THR A 166 -32.11 13.39 -5.06
C THR A 166 -33.22 12.82 -5.96
N VAL A 167 -32.83 11.94 -6.89
CA VAL A 167 -33.79 11.15 -7.67
C VAL A 167 -34.63 10.33 -6.69
N LYS A 168 -35.87 9.99 -7.09
CA LYS A 168 -36.75 9.18 -6.23
C LYS A 168 -36.10 7.83 -5.92
N GLU A 169 -36.22 7.40 -4.66
CA GLU A 169 -35.55 6.19 -4.15
C GLU A 169 -35.94 4.93 -4.93
N ASP A 170 -37.20 4.81 -5.37
CA ASP A 170 -37.67 3.68 -6.18
C ASP A 170 -36.90 3.53 -7.50
N ILE A 171 -36.59 4.65 -8.15
CA ILE A 171 -35.78 4.66 -9.38
C ILE A 171 -34.33 4.29 -9.07
N ILE A 172 -33.79 4.73 -7.94
CA ILE A 172 -32.42 4.42 -7.52
C ILE A 172 -32.29 2.92 -7.24
N GLU A 173 -33.20 2.36 -6.45
CA GLU A 173 -33.28 0.93 -6.12
C GLU A 173 -33.36 0.07 -7.40
N ASP A 174 -34.15 0.49 -8.40
CA ASP A 174 -34.23 -0.20 -9.70
C ASP A 174 -32.86 -0.28 -10.40
N GLN A 175 -32.01 0.75 -10.30
CA GLN A 175 -30.66 0.71 -10.89
C GLN A 175 -29.68 -0.10 -10.06
N GLU A 176 -29.83 -0.08 -8.73
CA GLU A 176 -29.03 -0.92 -7.83
C GLU A 176 -29.26 -2.41 -8.11
N LEU A 177 -30.51 -2.80 -8.40
CA LEU A 177 -30.84 -4.16 -8.83
C LEU A 177 -30.12 -4.59 -10.11
N ILE A 178 -29.82 -3.66 -11.03
CA ILE A 178 -29.04 -3.97 -12.24
C ILE A 178 -27.60 -4.33 -11.88
N LEU A 179 -26.98 -3.59 -10.96
CA LEU A 179 -25.63 -3.88 -10.47
C LEU A 179 -25.59 -5.22 -9.72
N LEU A 180 -26.57 -5.47 -8.84
CA LEU A 180 -26.69 -6.74 -8.11
C LEU A 180 -26.90 -7.94 -9.06
N GLY A 181 -27.69 -7.76 -10.13
CA GLY A 181 -27.85 -8.76 -11.18
C GLY A 181 -26.53 -9.04 -11.92
N PHE A 182 -25.79 -7.98 -12.27
CA PHE A 182 -24.49 -8.08 -12.93
C PHE A 182 -23.45 -8.81 -12.07
N GLU A 183 -23.42 -8.51 -10.76
CA GLU A 183 -22.52 -9.15 -9.80
C GLU A 183 -22.58 -10.67 -9.86
N CYS A 184 -23.77 -11.25 -9.91
CA CYS A 184 -23.95 -12.70 -9.87
C CYS A 184 -23.20 -13.39 -11.03
N ASP A 185 -23.39 -12.90 -12.26
CA ASP A 185 -22.75 -13.45 -13.45
C ASP A 185 -21.26 -13.14 -13.50
N PHE A 186 -20.87 -11.91 -13.12
CA PHE A 186 -19.47 -11.50 -13.06
C PHE A 186 -18.68 -12.36 -12.07
N ASN A 187 -19.15 -12.50 -10.84
CA ASN A 187 -18.50 -13.28 -9.79
C ASN A 187 -18.41 -14.76 -10.17
N LYS A 188 -19.43 -15.31 -10.82
CA LYS A 188 -19.39 -16.69 -11.33
C LYS A 188 -18.32 -16.86 -12.41
N GLY A 189 -18.17 -15.89 -13.31
CA GLY A 189 -17.10 -15.86 -14.31
C GLY A 189 -15.71 -15.78 -13.67
N LEU A 190 -15.54 -14.85 -12.73
CA LEU A 190 -14.26 -14.61 -12.07
C LEU A 190 -13.83 -15.79 -11.18
N ARG A 191 -14.75 -16.43 -10.46
CA ARG A 191 -14.45 -17.68 -9.71
C ARG A 191 -13.95 -18.80 -10.61
N ARG A 192 -14.56 -18.97 -11.80
CA ARG A 192 -14.08 -19.96 -12.79
C ARG A 192 -12.68 -19.62 -13.28
N LEU A 193 -12.40 -18.34 -13.49
CA LEU A 193 -11.07 -17.87 -13.87
C LEU A 193 -10.05 -18.16 -12.76
N HIS A 194 -10.36 -17.83 -11.50
CA HIS A 194 -9.51 -18.17 -10.36
C HIS A 194 -9.22 -19.67 -10.28
N GLN A 195 -10.24 -20.51 -10.46
CA GLN A 195 -10.09 -21.95 -10.47
C GLN A 195 -9.18 -22.44 -11.63
N ALA A 196 -9.36 -21.90 -12.84
CA ALA A 196 -8.55 -22.26 -14.00
C ALA A 196 -7.05 -21.93 -13.82
N HIS A 197 -6.74 -20.93 -12.99
CA HIS A 197 -5.38 -20.52 -12.64
C HIS A 197 -4.87 -21.11 -11.32
N GLY A 198 -5.58 -22.10 -10.74
CA GLY A 198 -5.14 -22.80 -9.53
C GLY A 198 -5.32 -22.02 -8.22
N ASN A 199 -6.10 -20.95 -8.23
CA ASN A 199 -6.39 -20.10 -7.07
C ASN A 199 -7.88 -20.18 -6.68
N ALA A 200 -8.48 -21.36 -6.66
CA ALA A 200 -9.94 -21.52 -6.48
C ALA A 200 -10.53 -20.87 -5.19
N GLY A 201 -9.71 -20.65 -4.16
CA GLY A 201 -10.11 -19.96 -2.93
C GLY A 201 -9.95 -18.44 -2.95
N SER A 202 -9.48 -17.87 -4.06
CA SER A 202 -9.28 -16.44 -4.21
C SER A 202 -10.62 -15.71 -4.28
N VAL A 203 -10.68 -14.59 -3.57
CA VAL A 203 -11.86 -13.71 -3.47
C VAL A 203 -11.58 -12.32 -4.02
N ILE A 204 -10.32 -12.06 -4.42
CA ILE A 204 -9.92 -10.81 -5.05
C ILE A 204 -10.75 -10.48 -6.29
N GLY A 205 -11.15 -9.23 -6.40
CA GLY A 205 -11.91 -8.72 -7.54
C GLY A 205 -13.35 -9.22 -7.61
N LEU A 206 -13.79 -10.17 -6.77
CA LEU A 206 -15.21 -10.50 -6.66
C LEU A 206 -15.96 -9.25 -6.22
N LEU A 207 -16.99 -8.87 -6.95
CA LEU A 207 -17.85 -7.75 -6.62
C LEU A 207 -18.60 -8.02 -5.32
N GLN A 208 -18.70 -6.98 -4.48
CA GLN A 208 -19.49 -6.94 -3.25
C GLN A 208 -20.43 -5.74 -3.33
N SER A 209 -21.38 -5.79 -4.26
CA SER A 209 -22.13 -4.60 -4.65
C SER A 209 -22.98 -4.06 -3.52
N GLU A 210 -23.55 -4.90 -2.66
CA GLU A 210 -24.29 -4.45 -1.47
C GLU A 210 -23.42 -3.58 -0.56
N CYS A 211 -22.18 -4.00 -0.26
CA CYS A 211 -21.25 -3.24 0.56
C CYS A 211 -20.84 -1.92 -0.13
N LEU A 212 -20.59 -1.94 -1.43
CA LEU A 212 -20.23 -0.76 -2.21
C LEU A 212 -21.39 0.26 -2.26
N LEU A 213 -22.60 -0.21 -2.49
CA LEU A 213 -23.81 0.63 -2.54
C LEU A 213 -24.12 1.23 -1.16
N GLU A 214 -23.95 0.46 -0.09
CA GLU A 214 -24.09 0.94 1.28
C GLU A 214 -23.09 2.06 1.58
N ALA A 215 -21.81 1.87 1.25
CA ALA A 215 -20.78 2.91 1.43
C ALA A 215 -21.13 4.19 0.66
N TYR A 216 -21.63 4.06 -0.57
CA TYR A 216 -22.08 5.20 -1.38
C TYR A 216 -23.27 5.91 -0.75
N ARG A 217 -24.27 5.17 -0.25
CA ARG A 217 -25.41 5.74 0.46
C ARG A 217 -24.98 6.54 1.68
N MET A 218 -24.15 5.96 2.55
CA MET A 218 -23.62 6.61 3.75
C MET A 218 -22.86 7.90 3.44
N MET A 219 -22.05 7.91 2.37
CA MET A 219 -21.34 9.12 1.93
C MET A 219 -22.31 10.20 1.43
N VAL A 220 -23.35 9.84 0.68
CA VAL A 220 -24.37 10.82 0.24
C VAL A 220 -25.14 11.40 1.43
N GLU A 221 -25.50 10.58 2.42
CA GLU A 221 -26.14 11.06 3.65
C GLU A 221 -25.25 12.09 4.37
N CYS A 222 -23.94 11.86 4.42
CA CYS A 222 -22.98 12.82 4.98
C CYS A 222 -22.92 14.13 4.19
N LEU A 223 -22.95 14.06 2.85
CA LEU A 223 -22.99 15.26 1.98
C LEU A 223 -24.26 16.08 2.24
N GLN A 224 -25.41 15.42 2.31
CA GLN A 224 -26.70 16.08 2.56
C GLN A 224 -26.78 16.68 3.97
N ALA A 225 -26.17 16.03 4.96
CA ALA A 225 -26.09 16.51 6.33
C ALA A 225 -25.02 17.60 6.54
N GLY A 226 -24.13 17.82 5.58
CA GLY A 226 -23.02 18.76 5.70
C GLY A 226 -21.94 18.30 6.67
N GLU A 227 -21.66 16.99 6.74
CA GLU A 227 -20.76 16.35 7.71
C GLU A 227 -19.42 15.94 7.04
N PRO A 228 -18.46 16.87 6.81
CA PRO A 228 -17.23 16.60 6.06
C PRO A 228 -16.34 15.54 6.70
N GLU A 229 -16.18 15.55 8.02
CA GLU A 229 -15.32 14.59 8.71
C GLU A 229 -15.84 13.16 8.62
N ARG A 230 -17.16 12.98 8.69
CA ARG A 230 -17.80 11.66 8.56
C ARG A 230 -17.75 11.17 7.13
N TYR A 231 -17.97 12.06 6.16
CA TYR A 231 -17.78 11.75 4.75
C TYR A 231 -16.38 11.20 4.49
N GLU A 232 -15.34 11.94 4.91
CA GLU A 232 -13.95 11.52 4.67
C GLU A 232 -13.62 10.20 5.38
N LYS A 233 -14.20 9.95 6.55
CA LYS A 233 -14.08 8.65 7.21
C LYS A 233 -14.64 7.52 6.33
N HIS A 234 -15.90 7.63 5.89
CA HIS A 234 -16.53 6.60 5.05
C HIS A 234 -15.82 6.43 3.69
N ARG A 235 -15.38 7.54 3.09
CA ARG A 235 -14.61 7.52 1.86
C ARG A 235 -13.28 6.80 2.02
N GLU A 236 -12.60 7.04 3.13
CA GLU A 236 -11.32 6.42 3.43
C GLU A 236 -11.50 4.92 3.75
N ASP A 237 -12.54 4.54 4.49
CA ASP A 237 -12.88 3.13 4.73
C ASP A 237 -13.16 2.40 3.40
N LEU A 238 -13.95 3.01 2.51
CA LEU A 238 -14.18 2.49 1.16
C LEU A 238 -12.88 2.39 0.35
N ARG A 239 -11.97 3.37 0.45
CA ARG A 239 -10.67 3.31 -0.23
C ARG A 239 -9.86 2.11 0.24
N ARG A 240 -9.82 1.83 1.54
CA ARG A 240 -9.11 0.67 2.09
C ARG A 240 -9.70 -0.63 1.60
N ASP A 241 -11.03 -0.72 1.59
CA ASP A 241 -11.78 -1.86 1.05
C ASP A 241 -11.49 -2.07 -0.44
N CYS A 242 -11.55 -1.02 -1.26
CA CYS A 242 -11.19 -1.10 -2.68
C CYS A 242 -9.76 -1.64 -2.88
N VAL A 243 -8.81 -1.19 -2.06
CA VAL A 243 -7.42 -1.66 -2.13
C VAL A 243 -7.30 -3.14 -1.73
N LEU A 244 -7.98 -3.57 -0.66
CA LEU A 244 -8.00 -4.96 -0.19
C LEU A 244 -8.64 -5.91 -1.21
N PHE A 245 -9.78 -5.51 -1.78
CA PHE A 245 -10.52 -6.31 -2.75
C PHE A 245 -9.95 -6.20 -4.17
N GLY A 246 -8.94 -5.36 -4.39
CA GLY A 246 -8.31 -5.18 -5.69
C GLY A 246 -9.20 -4.45 -6.70
N TYR A 247 -10.12 -3.61 -6.23
CA TYR A 247 -10.94 -2.75 -7.07
C TYR A 247 -10.16 -1.52 -7.55
N PRO A 248 -10.57 -0.91 -8.68
CA PRO A 248 -9.96 0.33 -9.16
C PRO A 248 -10.16 1.49 -8.19
N GLN A 249 -9.12 2.29 -7.95
CA GLN A 249 -9.21 3.53 -7.15
C GLN A 249 -10.27 4.51 -7.69
N ALA A 250 -10.56 4.47 -8.99
CA ALA A 250 -11.58 5.29 -9.63
C ALA A 250 -13.02 5.01 -9.13
N TRP A 251 -13.23 3.94 -8.34
CA TRP A 251 -14.51 3.67 -7.68
C TRP A 251 -14.67 4.38 -6.34
N VAL A 252 -13.64 5.07 -5.85
CA VAL A 252 -13.74 5.91 -4.66
C VAL A 252 -14.16 7.32 -5.11
N PRO A 253 -15.26 7.89 -4.59
CA PRO A 253 -15.64 9.27 -4.89
C PRO A 253 -14.55 10.30 -4.55
N GLY A 254 -14.70 11.52 -5.08
CA GLY A 254 -13.83 12.64 -4.75
C GLY A 254 -13.85 12.99 -3.26
N ASP A 255 -12.92 13.85 -2.84
CA ASP A 255 -13.00 14.42 -1.49
C ASP A 255 -14.29 15.24 -1.31
N TYR A 256 -14.63 15.54 -0.06
CA TYR A 256 -15.87 16.22 0.30
C TYR A 256 -16.02 17.55 -0.45
N GLU A 257 -14.94 18.32 -0.57
CA GLU A 257 -14.93 19.63 -1.23
C GLU A 257 -15.21 19.51 -2.73
N GLN A 258 -14.69 18.47 -3.38
CA GLN A 258 -14.95 18.19 -4.79
C GLN A 258 -16.39 17.74 -5.06
N GLU A 259 -16.99 17.00 -4.12
CA GLU A 259 -18.32 16.40 -4.32
C GLU A 259 -19.46 17.29 -3.84
N LYS A 260 -19.27 18.14 -2.81
CA LYS A 260 -20.33 19.02 -2.28
C LYS A 260 -20.85 20.04 -3.30
N ASP A 261 -19.98 20.51 -4.19
CA ASP A 261 -20.32 21.52 -5.22
C ASP A 261 -20.95 20.86 -6.47
N ARG A 262 -21.03 19.53 -6.49
CA ARG A 262 -21.64 18.71 -7.54
C ARG A 262 -22.91 17.99 -7.07
N ALA A 263 -23.40 18.34 -5.88
CA ALA A 263 -24.65 17.86 -5.30
C ALA A 263 -25.82 18.79 -5.66
#